data_AF-U9VJY1-F1
#
_entry.id   AF-U9VJY1-F1
#
_cell.length_a   1.000
_cell.length_b   1.000
_cell.length_c   1.000
_cell.angle_alpha   90.00
_cell.angle_beta   90.00
_cell.angle_gamma   90.00
#
_symmetry.space_group_name_H-M   'P 1'
#
loop_
_entity.id
_entity.type
_entity.pdbx_description
1 polymer ?
#
loop_
_entity_poly.entity_id
_entity_poly.type
_entity_poly.pdbx_seq_one_letter_code
_entity_poly.pdbx_strand_id
1 'polypeptide(L)'
;MTSTAVMVMAPAANAIFTAASVSNAGVLRSGQDHYFEVSVEGDPLQRVRVQCITFHELDGLEIFVGGKAVEPAINYGFEEFTLTFAEPIPADETIRIVMKNSRVRGTINAGIDVPYRVYGTYPNLGAEVPLGTAVIRTPGGGSR
;
A
#
# COMPACT_ATOMS: atom_id res chain seq x y z
N MET A 1 -11.25 -54.90 -0.81
CA MET A 1 -12.17 -53.80 -1.12
C MET A 1 -11.50 -52.51 -0.67
N THR A 2 -10.90 -51.76 -1.58
CA THR A 2 -10.19 -50.50 -1.28
C THR A 2 -11.17 -49.34 -1.47
N SER A 3 -11.48 -48.65 -0.38
CA SER A 3 -12.36 -47.48 -0.37
C SER A 3 -11.53 -46.22 -0.65
N THR A 4 -11.70 -45.64 -1.83
CA THR A 4 -11.12 -44.35 -2.19
C THR A 4 -11.95 -43.25 -1.54
N ALA A 5 -11.41 -42.58 -0.53
CA ALA A 5 -12.04 -41.39 0.03
C ALA A 5 -11.89 -40.22 -0.96
N VAL A 6 -13.01 -39.76 -1.51
CA VAL A 6 -13.09 -38.52 -2.29
C VAL A 6 -13.02 -37.37 -1.30
N MET A 7 -11.90 -36.64 -1.32
CA MET A 7 -11.73 -35.41 -0.56
C MET A 7 -12.66 -34.36 -1.19
N VAL A 8 -13.80 -34.10 -0.54
CA VAL A 8 -14.66 -32.99 -0.91
C VAL A 8 -13.90 -31.71 -0.58
N MET A 9 -13.39 -31.03 -1.60
CA MET A 9 -12.90 -29.66 -1.46
C MET A 9 -14.08 -28.82 -0.97
N ALA A 10 -14.07 -28.45 0.30
CA ALA A 10 -14.97 -27.44 0.82
C ALA A 10 -14.80 -26.17 -0.02
N PRO A 11 -15.90 -25.51 -0.43
CA PRO A 11 -15.79 -24.24 -1.12
C PRO A 11 -15.06 -23.27 -0.21
N ALA A 12 -14.00 -22.64 -0.71
CA ALA A 12 -13.34 -21.55 -0.02
C ALA A 12 -14.43 -20.52 0.31
N ALA A 13 -14.62 -20.26 1.61
CA ALA A 13 -15.57 -19.27 2.05
C ALA A 13 -15.25 -17.96 1.34
N ASN A 14 -16.22 -17.42 0.61
CA ASN A 14 -16.20 -16.03 0.15
C ASN A 14 -16.28 -15.15 1.40
N ALA A 15 -15.15 -14.99 2.09
CA ALA A 15 -15.01 -14.03 3.16
C ALA A 15 -15.26 -12.66 2.53
N ILE A 16 -16.38 -12.04 2.92
CA ILE A 16 -16.70 -10.67 2.57
C ILE A 16 -15.77 -9.81 3.42
N PHE A 17 -14.57 -9.56 2.91
CA PHE A 17 -13.66 -8.59 3.51
C PHE A 17 -14.17 -7.20 3.13
N THR A 18 -14.45 -6.37 4.13
CA THR A 18 -14.60 -4.93 3.87
C THR A 18 -13.22 -4.43 3.48
N ALA A 19 -13.07 -4.00 2.23
CA ALA A 19 -11.75 -3.65 1.69
C ALA A 19 -11.27 -2.36 2.35
N ALA A 20 -10.02 -2.36 2.83
CA ALA A 20 -9.36 -1.11 3.19
C ALA A 20 -9.40 -0.15 1.99
N SER A 21 -9.63 1.13 2.24
CA SER A 21 -9.63 2.15 1.20
C SER A 21 -8.31 2.90 1.14
N VAL A 22 -7.91 3.33 -0.06
CA VAL A 22 -6.63 4.02 -0.30
C VAL A 22 -6.91 5.41 -0.83
N SER A 23 -6.33 6.43 -0.19
CA SER A 23 -6.48 7.83 -0.64
C SER A 23 -5.63 8.10 -1.88
N ASN A 24 -5.99 9.14 -2.64
CA ASN A 24 -5.08 9.71 -3.62
C ASN A 24 -3.85 10.30 -2.91
N ALA A 25 -2.70 10.22 -3.58
CA ALA A 25 -1.41 10.75 -3.09
C ALA A 25 -1.17 12.20 -3.55
N GLY A 26 -2.02 12.72 -4.44
CA GLY A 26 -1.97 14.11 -4.87
C GLY A 26 -0.85 14.41 -5.87
N VAL A 27 -0.32 15.64 -5.84
CA VAL A 27 0.72 16.06 -6.79
C VAL A 27 2.11 15.81 -6.20
N LEU A 28 2.92 14.97 -6.87
CA LEU A 28 4.31 14.77 -6.50
C LEU A 28 5.16 15.93 -6.99
N ARG A 29 5.66 16.75 -6.08
CA ARG A 29 6.65 17.79 -6.39
C ARG A 29 8.04 17.21 -6.13
N SER A 30 8.90 17.25 -7.14
CA SER A 30 10.25 16.65 -7.05
C SER A 30 11.00 17.18 -5.83
N GLY A 31 11.50 16.26 -5.01
CA GLY A 31 12.27 16.57 -3.81
C GLY A 31 11.44 17.03 -2.62
N GLN A 32 10.12 16.79 -2.64
CA GLN A 32 9.23 17.07 -1.51
C GLN A 32 8.68 15.78 -0.91
N ASP A 33 8.29 15.88 0.35
CA ASP A 33 7.52 14.83 1.00
C ASP A 33 6.14 14.75 0.34
N HIS A 34 5.66 13.53 0.14
CA HIS A 34 4.27 13.28 -0.25
C HIS A 34 3.73 12.12 0.57
N TYR A 35 2.41 12.02 0.66
CA TYR A 35 1.79 10.98 1.45
C TYR A 35 0.49 10.50 0.81
N PHE A 36 0.08 9.32 1.21
CA PHE A 36 -1.26 8.80 1.03
C PHE A 36 -1.67 8.01 2.27
N GLU A 37 -2.95 7.70 2.34
CA GLU A 37 -3.56 7.06 3.49
C GLU A 37 -4.18 5.72 3.08
N VAL A 38 -4.15 4.78 4.00
CA VAL A 38 -4.83 3.50 3.93
C VAL A 38 -5.76 3.43 5.14
N SER A 39 -7.07 3.46 4.90
CA SER A 39 -8.07 3.26 5.94
C SER A 39 -8.27 1.76 6.14
N VAL A 40 -7.97 1.23 7.31
CA VAL A 40 -8.13 -0.20 7.60
C VAL A 40 -9.59 -0.46 7.93
N GLU A 41 -10.32 -1.10 7.03
CA GLU A 41 -11.75 -1.40 7.21
C GLU A 41 -11.96 -2.88 7.51
N GLY A 42 -12.88 -3.18 8.44
CA GLY A 42 -13.30 -4.55 8.76
C GLY A 42 -12.31 -5.35 9.60
N ASP A 43 -11.21 -5.82 9.01
CA ASP A 43 -10.26 -6.74 9.65
C ASP A 43 -8.91 -6.08 9.95
N PRO A 44 -8.20 -6.49 11.03
CA PRO A 44 -6.87 -5.97 11.34
C PRO A 44 -5.83 -6.28 10.26
N LEU A 45 -4.98 -5.31 9.95
CA LEU A 45 -4.00 -5.38 8.87
C LEU A 45 -2.58 -5.57 9.40
N GLN A 46 -1.90 -6.63 8.98
CA GLN A 46 -0.55 -6.97 9.48
C GLN A 46 0.57 -6.38 8.62
N ARG A 47 0.33 -6.29 7.31
CA ARG A 47 1.36 -5.92 6.33
C ARG A 47 0.74 -5.08 5.23
N VAL A 48 1.48 -4.08 4.76
CA VAL A 48 1.15 -3.27 3.59
C VAL A 48 2.28 -3.39 2.59
N ARG A 49 1.99 -3.74 1.34
CA ARG A 49 2.95 -3.68 0.22
C ARG A 49 2.49 -2.62 -0.76
N VAL A 50 3.41 -1.78 -1.21
CA VAL A 50 3.14 -0.69 -2.14
C VAL A 50 4.03 -0.87 -3.35
N GLN A 51 3.41 -1.10 -4.51
CA GLN A 51 4.09 -1.16 -5.79
C GLN A 51 4.04 0.21 -6.46
N CYS A 52 5.22 0.79 -6.67
CA CYS A 52 5.44 2.10 -7.25
C CYS A 52 5.98 1.95 -8.69
N ILE A 53 5.07 1.81 -9.66
CA ILE A 53 5.35 1.38 -11.05
C ILE A 53 6.28 2.34 -11.84
N THR A 54 6.48 3.56 -11.38
CA THR A 54 7.54 4.44 -11.90
C THR A 54 8.59 4.63 -10.84
N PHE A 55 9.86 4.39 -11.14
CA PHE A 55 10.96 4.55 -10.19
C PHE A 55 10.89 5.83 -9.33
N HIS A 56 10.61 5.65 -8.05
CA HIS A 56 10.78 6.69 -7.03
C HIS A 56 12.11 6.48 -6.32
N GLU A 57 12.95 7.51 -6.35
CA GLU A 57 13.90 7.70 -5.26
C GLU A 57 13.16 8.34 -4.09
N LEU A 58 13.49 7.92 -2.88
CA LEU A 58 13.02 8.53 -1.64
C LEU A 58 14.10 8.35 -0.58
N ASP A 59 14.20 9.31 0.34
CA ASP A 59 15.21 9.27 1.41
C ASP A 59 14.80 8.33 2.54
N GLY A 60 13.49 8.09 2.68
CA GLY A 60 12.92 7.19 3.67
C GLY A 60 11.40 7.24 3.72
N LEU A 61 10.83 6.50 4.67
CA LEU A 61 9.41 6.49 4.96
C LEU A 61 9.17 6.94 6.41
N GLU A 62 8.12 7.73 6.62
CA GLU A 62 7.55 7.98 7.95
C GLU A 62 6.13 7.44 7.96
N ILE A 63 5.82 6.58 8.95
CA ILE A 63 4.54 5.89 9.03
C ILE A 63 3.80 6.37 10.27
N PHE A 64 2.53 6.73 10.09
CA PHE A 64 1.66 7.12 11.19
C PHE A 64 0.41 6.25 11.22
N VAL A 65 -0.02 5.86 12.41
CA VAL A 65 -1.28 5.14 12.66
C VAL A 65 -2.09 5.93 13.67
N GLY A 66 -3.32 6.30 13.32
CA GLY A 66 -4.16 7.15 14.19
C GLY A 66 -3.49 8.48 14.56
N GLY A 67 -2.64 9.00 13.66
CA GLY A 67 -1.85 10.22 13.87
C GLY A 67 -0.59 10.06 14.71
N LYS A 68 -0.26 8.86 15.20
CA LYS A 68 0.97 8.59 15.97
C LYS A 68 2.02 7.95 15.10
N ALA A 69 3.26 8.41 15.20
CA ALA A 69 4.39 7.80 14.49
C ALA A 69 4.61 6.35 14.96
N VAL A 70 4.87 5.45 14.02
CA VAL A 70 5.19 4.05 14.28
C VAL A 70 6.36 3.61 13.40
N GLU A 71 7.09 2.59 13.84
CA GLU A 71 8.27 2.06 13.15
C GLU A 71 8.03 0.60 12.73
N PRO A 72 7.33 0.35 11.60
CA PRO A 72 7.24 -1.00 11.07
C PRO A 72 8.59 -1.48 10.55
N ALA A 73 8.76 -2.80 10.44
CA ALA A 73 9.86 -3.36 9.66
C ALA A 73 9.63 -3.03 8.18
N ILE A 74 10.58 -2.29 7.58
CA ILE A 74 10.53 -1.85 6.19
C ILE A 74 11.45 -2.73 5.34
N ASN A 75 10.93 -3.26 4.23
CA ASN A 75 11.72 -3.93 3.22
C ASN A 75 11.55 -3.22 1.87
N TYR A 76 12.66 -2.80 1.26
CA TYR A 76 12.67 -2.16 -0.05
C TYR A 76 12.95 -3.20 -1.14
N GLY A 77 12.06 -3.26 -2.12
CA GLY A 77 12.22 -4.06 -3.33
C GLY A 77 12.49 -3.19 -4.55
N PHE A 78 12.52 -3.83 -5.72
CA PHE A 78 12.55 -3.13 -6.99
C PHE A 78 11.17 -2.52 -7.26
N GLU A 79 11.08 -1.18 -7.34
CA GLU A 79 9.81 -0.47 -7.58
C GLU A 79 8.71 -0.78 -6.54
N GLU A 80 9.09 -1.16 -5.33
CA GLU A 80 8.15 -1.45 -4.26
C GLU A 80 8.77 -1.31 -2.87
N PHE A 81 7.92 -1.18 -1.87
CA PHE A 81 8.30 -1.35 -0.47
C PHE A 81 7.20 -2.09 0.29
N THR A 82 7.61 -2.76 1.36
CA THR A 82 6.72 -3.48 2.27
C THR A 82 6.90 -2.98 3.68
N LEU A 83 5.78 -2.71 4.36
CA LEU A 83 5.68 -2.38 5.77
C LEU A 83 5.12 -3.59 6.52
N THR A 84 5.84 -4.09 7.51
CA THR A 84 5.36 -5.14 8.42
C THR A 84 5.26 -4.57 9.82
N PHE A 85 4.05 -4.50 10.36
CA PHE A 85 3.81 -3.95 11.70
C PHE A 85 4.17 -4.98 12.77
N ALA A 86 4.60 -4.54 13.95
CA ALA A 86 4.90 -5.46 15.06
C ALA A 86 3.61 -6.09 15.62
N GLU A 87 2.53 -5.31 15.64
CA GLU A 87 1.17 -5.73 15.97
C GLU A 87 0.26 -5.39 14.79
N PRO A 88 -0.77 -6.22 14.48
CA PRO A 88 -1.75 -5.88 13.46
C PRO A 88 -2.41 -4.51 13.74
N ILE A 89 -2.52 -3.68 12.71
CA ILE A 89 -3.24 -2.41 12.79
C ILE A 89 -4.74 -2.72 12.91
N PRO A 90 -5.43 -2.24 13.96
CA PRO A 90 -6.86 -2.50 14.14
C PRO A 90 -7.72 -1.99 12.99
N ALA A 91 -8.94 -2.53 12.89
CA ALA A 91 -9.97 -1.92 12.07
C ALA A 91 -10.28 -0.49 12.55
N ASP A 92 -10.78 0.33 11.63
CA ASP A 92 -11.13 1.74 11.79
C ASP A 92 -9.95 2.70 12.05
N GLU A 93 -8.72 2.20 11.96
CA GLU A 93 -7.51 3.02 12.01
C GLU A 93 -7.07 3.47 10.61
N THR A 94 -6.39 4.61 10.56
CA THR A 94 -5.80 5.14 9.33
C THR A 94 -4.29 5.06 9.39
N ILE A 95 -3.70 4.41 8.39
CA ILE A 95 -2.26 4.38 8.17
C ILE A 95 -1.90 5.48 7.18
N ARG A 96 -1.16 6.50 7.61
CA ARG A 96 -0.56 7.50 6.72
C ARG A 96 0.87 7.09 6.39
N ILE A 97 1.15 6.94 5.11
CA ILE A 97 2.46 6.58 4.57
C ILE A 97 3.06 7.84 3.96
N VAL A 98 4.08 8.41 4.60
CA VAL A 98 4.82 9.57 4.11
C VAL A 98 6.10 9.09 3.45
N MET A 99 6.29 9.47 2.19
CA MET A 99 7.48 9.17 1.40
C MET A 99 8.35 10.41 1.32
N LYS A 100 9.49 10.37 2.02
CA LYS A 100 10.35 11.53 2.26
C LYS A 100 11.17 11.88 1.04
N ASN A 101 11.24 13.17 0.71
CA ASN A 101 12.05 13.71 -0.38
C ASN A 101 11.88 12.89 -1.68
N SER A 102 10.65 12.58 -2.06
CA SER A 102 10.41 11.67 -3.18
C SER A 102 10.68 12.36 -4.52
N ARG A 103 11.30 11.62 -5.42
CA ARG A 103 11.73 12.06 -6.74
C ARG A 103 11.44 10.94 -7.72
N VAL A 104 11.04 11.29 -8.93
CA VAL A 104 10.93 10.28 -10.00
C VAL A 104 12.20 10.34 -10.85
N ARG A 105 12.79 9.17 -11.10
CA ARG A 105 13.93 9.07 -12.02
C ARG A 105 13.45 8.99 -13.46
N GLY A 106 14.11 9.74 -14.35
CA GLY A 106 13.86 9.73 -15.79
C GLY A 106 12.96 10.88 -16.27
N THR A 107 12.58 10.81 -17.55
CA THR A 107 11.67 11.80 -18.13
C THR A 107 10.25 11.41 -17.77
N ILE A 108 9.67 12.06 -16.77
CA ILE A 108 8.23 12.00 -16.61
C ILE A 108 7.61 12.98 -17.59
N ASN A 109 6.66 12.51 -18.40
CA ASN A 109 5.81 13.48 -19.08
C ASN A 109 4.98 14.20 -18.02
N ALA A 110 4.99 15.53 -18.10
CA ALA A 110 4.28 16.38 -17.16
C ALA A 110 2.76 16.11 -17.23
N GLY A 111 2.09 16.12 -16.08
CA GLY A 111 0.63 15.93 -16.00
C GLY A 111 0.16 14.48 -16.18
N ILE A 112 1.04 13.49 -15.97
CA ILE A 112 0.65 12.08 -15.95
C ILE A 112 0.21 11.66 -14.54
N ASP A 113 -0.85 10.87 -14.50
CA ASP A 113 -1.28 10.14 -13.32
C ASP A 113 -0.56 8.78 -13.25
N VAL A 114 0.23 8.59 -12.20
CA VAL A 114 1.00 7.38 -11.89
C VAL A 114 0.29 6.63 -10.76
N PRO A 115 -0.08 5.36 -10.96
CA PRO A 115 -0.72 4.56 -9.93
C PRO A 115 0.30 3.88 -9.00
N TYR A 116 0.09 3.99 -7.70
CA TYR A 116 0.65 3.09 -6.70
C TYR A 116 -0.36 2.03 -6.34
N ARG A 117 -0.02 0.77 -6.60
CA ARG A 117 -0.89 -0.34 -6.21
C ARG A 117 -0.60 -0.72 -4.77
N VAL A 118 -1.63 -0.73 -3.95
CA VAL A 118 -1.50 -1.02 -2.51
C VAL A 118 -2.15 -2.34 -2.22
N TYR A 119 -1.42 -3.19 -1.53
CA TYR A 119 -1.82 -4.53 -1.12
C TYR A 119 -1.71 -4.68 0.38
N GLY A 120 -2.57 -5.51 0.95
CA GLY A 120 -2.65 -5.80 2.37
C GLY A 120 -2.47 -7.29 2.64
N THR A 121 -1.90 -7.64 3.79
CA THR A 121 -1.95 -9.00 4.32
C THR A 121 -2.62 -8.98 5.68
N TYR A 122 -3.65 -9.80 5.83
CA TYR A 122 -4.44 -9.93 7.05
C TYR A 122 -3.98 -11.18 7.83
N PRO A 123 -3.86 -11.13 9.17
CA PRO A 123 -3.43 -12.29 9.97
C PRO A 123 -4.29 -13.55 9.77
N ASN A 124 -5.60 -13.37 9.61
CA ASN A 124 -6.58 -14.45 9.47
C ASN A 124 -6.55 -15.13 8.08
N LEU A 125 -6.09 -14.42 7.05
CA LEU A 125 -6.07 -14.91 5.67
C LEU A 125 -4.70 -15.47 5.28
N GLY A 126 -3.61 -14.87 5.79
CA GLY A 126 -2.24 -15.24 5.43
C GLY A 126 -1.88 -14.97 3.96
N ALA A 127 -2.81 -14.46 3.16
CA ALA A 127 -2.62 -14.11 1.75
C ALA A 127 -2.67 -12.59 1.55
N GLU A 128 -2.01 -12.15 0.48
CA GLU A 128 -2.02 -10.75 0.06
C GLU A 128 -3.26 -10.47 -0.79
N VAL A 129 -3.94 -9.35 -0.51
CA VAL A 129 -5.13 -8.89 -1.23
C VAL A 129 -4.97 -7.42 -1.67
N PRO A 130 -5.53 -7.03 -2.82
CA PRO A 130 -5.49 -5.64 -3.26
C PRO A 130 -6.38 -4.76 -2.36
N LEU A 131 -5.84 -3.65 -1.87
CA LEU A 131 -6.58 -2.66 -1.08
C LEU A 131 -7.05 -1.50 -1.97
N GLY A 132 -6.25 -1.13 -2.98
CA GLY A 132 -6.63 -0.07 -3.89
C GLY A 132 -5.46 0.51 -4.65
N THR A 133 -5.65 1.73 -5.13
CA THR A 133 -4.62 2.47 -5.87
C THR A 133 -4.55 3.90 -5.35
N ALA A 134 -3.38 4.32 -4.90
CA ALA A 134 -3.11 5.74 -4.67
C ALA A 134 -2.63 6.36 -5.99
N VAL A 135 -3.31 7.41 -6.46
CA VAL A 135 -2.89 8.11 -7.69
C VAL A 135 -1.98 9.28 -7.34
N ILE A 136 -0.82 9.30 -7.97
CA ILE A 136 0.10 10.45 -8.00
C ILE A 136 -0.04 11.18 -9.30
N ARG A 137 -0.18 12.50 -9.24
CA ARG A 137 -0.09 13.37 -10.40
C ARG A 137 1.29 14.01 -10.46
N THR A 138 1.94 13.95 -11.60
CA THR A 138 3.17 14.73 -11.81
C THR A 138 2.81 16.18 -12.12
N PRO A 139 3.64 17.17 -11.72
CA PRO A 139 3.31 18.57 -11.92
C PRO A 139 3.13 18.83 -13.42
N GLY A 140 2.03 19.49 -13.78
CA GLY A 140 1.83 19.94 -15.15
C GLY A 140 2.96 20.89 -15.56
N GLY A 141 3.35 20.85 -16.84
CA GLY A 141 4.38 21.72 -17.38
C GLY A 141 3.91 23.18 -17.36
N GLY A 142 4.16 23.87 -16.25
CA GLY A 142 4.07 25.31 -16.17
C GLY A 142 5.37 25.88 -16.73
N SER A 143 5.31 26.43 -17.94
CA SER A 143 6.33 27.32 -18.49
C SER A 143 6.68 28.37 -17.42
N ARG A 144 7.92 28.36 -16.94
CA ARG A 144 8.52 29.53 -16.33
C ARG A 144 9.19 30.36 -17.42
#